data_AF-A0A4U5WZM5-F1
#
_entry.id   AF-A0A4U5WZM5-F1
#
_cell.length_a   1.000
_cell.length_b   1.000
_cell.length_c   1.000
_cell.angle_alpha   90.00
_cell.angle_beta   90.00
_cell.angle_gamma   90.00
#
_symmetry.space_group_name_H-M   'P 1'
#
loop_
_entity.id
_entity.type
_entity.pdbx_description
1 polymer ?
#
loop_
_entity_poly.entity_id
_entity_poly.type
_entity_poly.pdbx_seq_one_letter_code
_entity_poly.pdbx_strand_id
1 'polypeptide(L)'
;MTTLATGTTGSDAKDALTRDALTVLQPGFPGTTAPDWLLRHLGQGLASVGLFGRNIASPEQLAALTAQLRTERDDVLVAIDEEGGDVTRLEVHTGSSFPGNHALGAVDDTELTGQVAHELGRRLKECGVNFNWAPSADVNANPRNPVIGVRSFGTEPDLVARHTAAYVTGLQAAGVAACTKHFPGHGDTAVDSHLALPRIDVGTEVLSERDLTPFRAAIAAGSHAVMSAHILVPALDPDRPATLSRRILTDLLRGELGYQGLIVTDGMEMQAIAATYGIERGSVLAVAAGADAICVGGGLNDEGTVRLLRDALVAAVRAGDLPEERLADAAERVRALARWAAAQPPSAGGAPGHADIGLTAARRALRVTGADTFTPLTEAPYVALFTPVANIAVGDETPWGVAADLARALPGTGSGHFSGTDAGAEVLAAAGERRIVAVVRDEHRHPWMAASLDTLLAARPDTVVVEMGVPQAPARGALHVATHGAARVCAQAATEVLTAR
;
A
#
# COMPACT_ATOMS: atom_id res chain seq x y z
N MET A 1 43.67 2.98 43.19
CA MET A 1 42.40 2.29 42.87
C MET A 1 42.26 2.32 41.37
N THR A 2 42.61 1.22 40.71
CA THR A 2 42.51 1.06 39.26
C THR A 2 41.19 0.36 39.00
N THR A 3 40.23 1.07 38.40
CA THR A 3 38.91 0.54 38.06
C THR A 3 39.06 -0.44 36.90
N LEU A 4 38.84 -1.72 37.16
CA LEU A 4 38.78 -2.76 36.14
C LEU A 4 37.45 -2.64 35.39
N ALA A 5 37.53 -2.41 34.08
CA ALA A 5 36.42 -2.53 33.16
C ALA A 5 35.90 -3.98 33.16
N THR A 6 34.62 -4.15 33.47
CA THR A 6 33.90 -5.42 33.37
C THR A 6 33.72 -5.75 31.88
N GLY A 7 34.47 -6.74 31.39
CA GLY A 7 34.25 -7.33 30.08
C GLY A 7 32.93 -8.08 30.03
N THR A 8 32.12 -7.80 29.02
CA THR A 8 30.94 -8.59 28.63
C THR A 8 31.38 -10.01 28.28
N THR A 9 30.68 -11.03 28.80
CA THR A 9 31.05 -12.42 28.54
C THR A 9 30.66 -12.83 27.11
N GLY A 10 31.39 -13.78 26.50
CA GLY A 10 31.13 -14.22 25.12
C GLY A 10 29.75 -14.85 24.88
N SER A 11 29.02 -15.24 25.94
CA SER A 11 27.62 -15.69 25.86
C SER A 11 26.67 -14.51 25.68
N ASP A 12 26.86 -13.44 26.46
CA ASP A 12 26.02 -12.24 26.42
C ASP A 12 26.12 -11.51 25.07
N ALA A 13 27.33 -11.49 24.48
CA ALA A 13 27.55 -10.91 23.15
C ALA A 13 26.89 -11.75 22.03
N LYS A 14 26.93 -13.08 22.14
CA LYS A 14 26.27 -13.99 21.18
C LYS A 14 24.75 -13.86 21.23
N ASP A 15 24.21 -13.63 22.42
CA ASP A 15 22.78 -13.41 22.64
C ASP A 15 22.32 -12.02 22.17
N ALA A 16 23.17 -10.99 22.33
CA ALA A 16 22.90 -9.65 21.81
C ALA A 16 22.83 -9.60 20.28
N LEU A 17 23.81 -10.18 19.59
CA LEU A 17 23.84 -10.21 18.11
C LEU A 17 22.61 -10.92 17.52
N THR A 18 22.21 -12.06 18.12
CA THR A 18 21.02 -12.80 17.68
C THR A 18 19.74 -12.00 17.91
N ARG A 19 19.67 -11.26 19.02
CA ARG A 19 18.54 -10.37 19.35
C ARG A 19 18.43 -9.22 18.36
N ASP A 20 19.54 -8.58 18.01
CA ASP A 20 19.56 -7.49 17.01
C ASP A 20 19.17 -8.00 15.62
N ALA A 21 19.68 -9.18 15.22
CA ALA A 21 19.27 -9.83 13.98
C ALA A 21 17.78 -10.15 13.93
N LEU A 22 17.16 -10.55 15.04
CA LEU A 22 15.70 -10.71 15.12
C LEU A 22 14.97 -9.37 15.10
N THR A 23 15.50 -8.35 15.79
CA THR A 23 14.85 -7.03 15.93
C THR A 23 14.60 -6.38 14.57
N VAL A 24 15.52 -6.52 13.61
CA VAL A 24 15.38 -5.91 12.28
C VAL A 24 14.41 -6.64 11.35
N LEU A 25 13.86 -7.79 11.72
CA LEU A 25 12.92 -8.53 10.87
C LEU A 25 11.48 -8.09 11.14
N GLN A 26 10.69 -7.98 10.08
CA GLN A 26 9.24 -7.71 10.13
C GLN A 26 8.46 -8.82 9.40
N PRO A 27 8.40 -10.04 9.95
CA PRO A 27 7.77 -11.19 9.30
C PRO A 27 6.24 -11.12 9.33
N GLY A 28 5.61 -11.64 8.28
CA GLY A 28 4.22 -12.10 8.30
C GLY A 28 4.07 -13.49 8.91
N PHE A 29 2.83 -13.89 9.19
CA PHE A 29 2.48 -15.23 9.69
C PHE A 29 1.13 -15.70 9.14
N PRO A 30 0.81 -17.02 9.20
CA PRO A 30 -0.48 -17.55 8.75
C PRO A 30 -1.56 -17.40 9.83
N GLY A 31 -2.82 -17.38 9.39
CA GLY A 31 -3.98 -17.45 10.27
C GLY A 31 -4.33 -16.16 11.02
N THR A 32 -5.42 -16.21 11.78
CA THR A 32 -6.02 -15.08 12.50
C THR A 32 -5.66 -15.05 13.99
N THR A 33 -4.75 -15.91 14.43
CA THR A 33 -4.19 -15.95 15.79
C THR A 33 -2.68 -16.07 15.69
N ALA A 34 -1.94 -15.55 16.68
CA ALA A 34 -0.50 -15.62 16.67
C ALA A 34 -0.04 -17.07 16.89
N PRO A 35 0.76 -17.67 15.99
CA PRO A 35 1.28 -19.01 16.20
C PRO A 35 2.35 -19.01 17.29
N ASP A 36 2.48 -20.13 18.01
CA ASP A 36 3.42 -20.26 19.15
C ASP A 36 4.85 -19.87 18.81
N TRP A 37 5.31 -20.18 17.59
CA TRP A 37 6.66 -19.83 17.16
C TRP A 37 6.90 -18.32 17.13
N LEU A 38 5.88 -17.54 16.75
CA LEU A 38 5.98 -16.10 16.64
C LEU A 38 6.07 -15.49 18.03
N LEU A 39 5.22 -15.95 18.95
CA LEU A 39 5.23 -15.54 20.36
C LEU A 39 6.60 -15.81 20.99
N ARG A 40 7.17 -17.01 20.77
CA ARG A 40 8.54 -17.32 21.22
C ARG A 40 9.58 -16.36 20.65
N HIS A 41 9.51 -16.01 19.36
CA HIS A 41 10.48 -15.11 18.74
C HIS A 41 10.32 -13.65 19.20
N LEU A 42 9.11 -13.19 19.52
CA LEU A 42 8.88 -11.90 20.20
C LEU A 42 9.62 -11.83 21.54
N GLY A 43 9.49 -12.87 22.36
CA GLY A 43 10.23 -12.98 23.64
C GLY A 43 11.75 -13.08 23.48
N GLN A 44 12.26 -13.38 22.27
CA GLN A 44 13.69 -13.51 21.98
C GLN A 44 14.32 -12.28 21.33
N GLY A 45 13.53 -11.29 20.92
CA GLY A 45 14.05 -10.06 20.32
C GLY A 45 13.37 -9.60 19.05
N LEU A 46 12.46 -10.38 18.47
CA LEU A 46 11.62 -9.89 17.38
C LEU A 46 10.80 -8.70 17.89
N ALA A 47 10.81 -7.59 17.16
CA ALA A 47 10.21 -6.33 17.59
C ALA A 47 9.02 -5.89 16.73
N SER A 48 8.81 -6.56 15.59
CA SER A 48 7.77 -6.20 14.65
C SER A 48 7.17 -7.41 13.96
N VAL A 49 5.92 -7.28 13.52
CA VAL A 49 5.22 -8.23 12.64
C VAL A 49 4.49 -7.49 11.52
N GLY A 50 4.31 -8.12 10.37
CA GLY A 50 3.52 -7.60 9.25
C GLY A 50 2.19 -8.34 9.09
N LEU A 51 1.09 -7.59 9.02
CA LEU A 51 -0.26 -8.13 8.83
C LEU A 51 -0.70 -8.01 7.37
N PHE A 52 -1.38 -9.06 6.90
CA PHE A 52 -1.98 -9.16 5.57
C PHE A 52 -3.46 -9.56 5.68
N GLY A 53 -4.19 -9.58 4.56
CA GLY A 53 -5.63 -9.90 4.55
C GLY A 53 -5.97 -11.21 5.27
N ARG A 54 -5.14 -12.24 5.08
CA ARG A 54 -5.25 -13.55 5.77
C ARG A 54 -5.24 -13.50 7.30
N ASN A 55 -4.77 -12.41 7.91
CA ASN A 55 -4.71 -12.25 9.37
C ASN A 55 -5.97 -11.58 9.93
N ILE A 56 -6.90 -11.16 9.07
CA ILE A 56 -7.99 -10.24 9.40
C ILE A 56 -9.33 -10.89 9.01
N ALA A 57 -10.13 -11.17 10.03
CA ALA A 57 -11.51 -11.63 9.89
C ALA A 57 -12.51 -10.56 10.36
N SER A 58 -12.20 -9.86 11.45
CA SER A 58 -12.99 -8.72 11.95
C SER A 58 -12.14 -7.78 12.81
N PRO A 59 -12.58 -6.53 13.05
CA PRO A 59 -11.89 -5.61 13.97
C PRO A 59 -11.69 -6.20 15.38
N GLU A 60 -12.69 -6.91 15.91
CA GLU A 60 -12.63 -7.52 17.25
C GLU A 60 -11.62 -8.66 17.31
N GLN A 61 -11.59 -9.51 16.26
CA GLN A 61 -10.59 -10.56 16.16
C GLN A 61 -9.18 -9.97 16.02
N LEU A 62 -9.01 -8.91 15.22
CA LEU A 62 -7.72 -8.27 15.04
C LEU A 62 -7.24 -7.61 16.35
N ALA A 63 -8.12 -6.95 17.08
CA ALA A 63 -7.81 -6.41 18.42
C ALA A 63 -7.37 -7.52 19.39
N ALA A 64 -8.04 -8.68 19.37
CA ALA A 64 -7.64 -9.83 20.19
C ALA A 64 -6.27 -10.40 19.78
N LEU A 65 -6.00 -10.50 18.47
CA LEU A 65 -4.70 -10.91 17.93
C LEU A 65 -3.58 -9.95 18.37
N THR A 66 -3.77 -8.63 18.25
CA THR A 66 -2.73 -7.69 18.65
C THR A 66 -2.56 -7.59 20.16
N ALA A 67 -3.60 -7.85 20.95
CA ALA A 67 -3.49 -8.02 22.40
C ALA A 67 -2.70 -9.28 22.79
N GLN A 68 -2.87 -10.39 22.05
CA GLN A 68 -2.08 -11.61 22.23
C GLN A 68 -0.59 -11.32 22.00
N LEU A 69 -0.23 -10.63 20.91
CA LEU A 69 1.16 -10.25 20.63
C LEU A 69 1.75 -9.37 21.75
N ARG A 70 0.96 -8.43 22.30
CA ARG A 70 1.39 -7.53 23.38
C ARG A 70 1.58 -8.20 24.73
N THR A 71 1.03 -9.40 24.93
CA THR A 71 1.29 -10.19 26.14
C THR A 71 2.75 -10.63 26.19
N GLU A 72 3.36 -10.92 25.04
CA GLU A 72 4.77 -11.31 24.94
C GLU A 72 5.70 -10.10 24.85
N ARG A 73 5.25 -9.03 24.18
CA ARG A 73 6.04 -7.81 23.98
C ARG A 73 5.13 -6.58 23.92
N ASP A 74 5.12 -5.79 24.98
CA ASP A 74 4.25 -4.63 25.18
C ASP A 74 4.42 -3.54 24.10
N ASP A 75 5.65 -3.33 23.62
CA ASP A 75 6.01 -2.32 22.61
C ASP A 75 6.04 -2.85 21.16
N VAL A 76 5.52 -4.06 20.89
CA VAL A 76 5.58 -4.67 19.54
C VAL A 76 5.01 -3.74 18.45
N LEU A 77 5.76 -3.61 17.35
CA LEU A 77 5.30 -2.97 16.14
C LEU A 77 4.41 -3.93 15.35
N VAL A 78 3.16 -3.54 15.16
CA VAL A 78 2.20 -4.25 14.32
C VAL A 78 2.03 -3.42 13.07
N ALA A 79 2.65 -3.88 11.99
CA ALA A 79 2.63 -3.25 10.68
C ALA A 79 1.50 -3.78 9.81
N ILE A 80 0.97 -2.94 8.91
CA ILE A 80 -0.05 -3.32 7.92
C ILE A 80 0.13 -2.50 6.65
N ASP A 81 -0.42 -2.97 5.53
CA ASP A 81 -0.49 -2.22 4.27
C ASP A 81 -1.89 -1.64 4.02
N GLU A 82 -2.28 -0.60 4.76
CA GLU A 82 -3.60 0.05 4.65
C GLU A 82 -3.47 1.44 4.01
N GLU A 83 -3.50 1.49 2.68
CA GLU A 83 -3.47 2.76 1.91
C GLU A 83 -4.88 3.36 1.72
N GLY A 84 -5.93 2.57 1.96
CA GLY A 84 -7.28 2.86 1.50
C GLY A 84 -7.47 2.51 0.03
N GLY A 85 -8.61 2.86 -0.55
CA GLY A 85 -8.85 2.56 -1.97
C GLY A 85 -8.89 1.05 -2.23
N ASP A 86 -8.04 0.62 -3.16
CA ASP A 86 -7.90 -0.77 -3.56
C ASP A 86 -6.94 -1.56 -2.66
N VAL A 87 -6.07 -0.87 -1.92
CA VAL A 87 -5.09 -1.49 -1.01
C VAL A 87 -5.60 -1.34 0.41
N THR A 88 -6.50 -2.25 0.78
CA THR A 88 -7.06 -2.37 2.13
C THR A 88 -6.86 -3.79 2.65
N ARG A 89 -6.44 -3.91 3.90
CA ARG A 89 -6.32 -5.18 4.62
C ARG A 89 -7.39 -5.25 5.71
N LEU A 90 -7.65 -4.13 6.39
CA LEU A 90 -8.66 -4.03 7.43
C LEU A 90 -10.06 -4.40 6.93
N GLU A 91 -10.36 -4.04 5.68
CA GLU A 91 -11.66 -4.29 5.05
C GLU A 91 -11.53 -5.15 3.79
N VAL A 92 -10.51 -6.00 3.70
CA VAL A 92 -10.23 -6.85 2.53
C VAL A 92 -11.47 -7.61 2.04
N HIS A 93 -12.31 -8.13 2.95
CA HIS A 93 -13.50 -8.92 2.58
C HIS A 93 -14.70 -8.08 2.13
N THR A 94 -14.67 -6.76 2.32
CA THR A 94 -15.82 -5.88 2.09
C THR A 94 -15.53 -4.65 1.22
N GLY A 95 -14.27 -4.38 0.92
CA GLY A 95 -13.82 -3.18 0.22
C GLY A 95 -13.74 -1.95 1.12
N SER A 96 -12.79 -1.05 0.81
CA SER A 96 -12.43 0.06 1.69
C SER A 96 -13.57 1.06 1.90
N SER A 97 -13.72 1.47 3.15
CA SER A 97 -14.51 2.60 3.63
C SER A 97 -13.85 3.95 3.28
N PHE A 98 -12.64 3.96 2.73
CA PHE A 98 -11.90 5.16 2.36
C PHE A 98 -11.54 5.12 0.87
N PRO A 99 -11.68 6.24 0.13
CA PRO A 99 -11.17 6.31 -1.23
C PRO A 99 -9.64 6.21 -1.22
N GLY A 100 -9.07 5.79 -2.34
CA GLY A 100 -7.62 5.71 -2.50
C GLY A 100 -6.97 7.07 -2.76
N ASN A 101 -5.64 7.06 -2.83
CA ASN A 101 -4.83 8.27 -3.02
C ASN A 101 -5.23 9.05 -4.28
N HIS A 102 -5.50 8.37 -5.41
CA HIS A 102 -5.85 9.08 -6.65
C HIS A 102 -7.17 9.83 -6.58
N ALA A 103 -8.16 9.28 -5.88
CA ALA A 103 -9.42 9.97 -5.61
C ALA A 103 -9.19 11.19 -4.70
N LEU A 104 -8.34 11.08 -3.68
CA LEU A 104 -7.98 12.22 -2.82
C LEU A 104 -7.25 13.32 -3.59
N GLY A 105 -6.31 12.95 -4.47
CA GLY A 105 -5.62 13.89 -5.34
C GLY A 105 -6.51 14.50 -6.42
N ALA A 106 -7.53 13.78 -6.91
CA ALA A 106 -8.55 14.32 -7.81
C ALA A 106 -9.46 15.35 -7.12
N VAL A 107 -9.68 15.23 -5.81
CA VAL A 107 -10.39 16.26 -5.02
C VAL A 107 -9.50 17.48 -4.78
N ASP A 108 -8.18 17.26 -4.63
CA ASP A 108 -7.17 18.29 -4.36
C ASP A 108 -7.46 19.14 -3.11
N ASP A 109 -7.84 18.44 -2.03
CA ASP A 109 -8.09 19.03 -0.71
C ASP A 109 -7.22 18.32 0.34
N THR A 110 -6.18 19.00 0.79
CA THR A 110 -5.23 18.48 1.78
C THR A 110 -5.82 18.36 3.17
N GLU A 111 -6.82 19.20 3.52
CA GLU A 111 -7.51 19.08 4.80
C GLU A 111 -8.35 17.80 4.82
N LEU A 112 -9.10 17.54 3.75
CA LEU A 112 -9.84 16.29 3.58
C LEU A 112 -8.91 15.07 3.61
N THR A 113 -7.77 15.16 2.94
CA THR A 113 -6.74 14.09 2.95
C THR A 113 -6.25 13.79 4.36
N GLY A 114 -5.96 14.84 5.13
CA GLY A 114 -5.56 14.70 6.53
C GLY A 114 -6.66 14.07 7.40
N GLN A 115 -7.92 14.47 7.20
CA GLN A 115 -9.06 13.90 7.93
C GLN A 115 -9.31 12.43 7.60
N VAL A 116 -9.20 12.04 6.32
CA VAL A 116 -9.30 10.64 5.87
C VAL A 116 -8.18 9.80 6.48
N ALA A 117 -6.93 10.27 6.39
CA ALA A 117 -5.78 9.56 6.95
C ALA A 117 -5.86 9.42 8.48
N HIS A 118 -6.36 10.45 9.17
CA HIS A 118 -6.57 10.42 10.61
C HIS A 118 -7.64 9.40 11.02
N GLU A 119 -8.78 9.37 10.34
CA GLU A 119 -9.87 8.42 10.63
C GLU A 119 -9.45 6.97 10.30
N LEU A 120 -8.72 6.75 9.21
CA LEU A 120 -8.09 5.46 8.90
C LEU A 120 -7.11 5.04 10.00
N GLY A 121 -6.23 5.95 10.43
CA GLY A 121 -5.31 5.73 11.54
C GLY A 121 -6.00 5.40 12.86
N ARG A 122 -7.11 6.06 13.17
CA ARG A 122 -7.92 5.78 14.37
C ARG A 122 -8.45 4.33 14.34
N ARG A 123 -9.02 3.89 13.22
CA ARG A 123 -9.53 2.51 13.06
C ARG A 123 -8.42 1.46 13.18
N LEU A 124 -7.24 1.74 12.61
CA LEU A 124 -6.05 0.91 12.79
C LEU A 124 -5.62 0.83 14.27
N LYS A 125 -5.55 1.98 14.94
CA LYS A 125 -5.15 2.08 16.35
C LYS A 125 -6.09 1.30 17.27
N GLU A 126 -7.40 1.33 16.99
CA GLU A 126 -8.42 0.57 17.73
C GLU A 126 -8.25 -0.95 17.60
N CYS A 127 -7.74 -1.41 16.46
CA CYS A 127 -7.38 -2.81 16.25
C CYS A 127 -5.98 -3.14 16.80
N GLY A 128 -5.31 -2.18 17.43
CA GLY A 128 -3.96 -2.32 17.96
C GLY A 128 -2.86 -2.34 16.91
N VAL A 129 -3.13 -1.88 15.68
CA VAL A 129 -2.11 -1.60 14.67
C VAL A 129 -1.47 -0.24 14.99
N ASN A 130 -0.14 -0.15 14.91
CA ASN A 130 0.61 1.06 15.28
C ASN A 130 1.68 1.46 14.26
N PHE A 131 1.82 0.70 13.18
CA PHE A 131 2.69 1.02 12.05
C PHE A 131 1.95 0.75 10.73
N ASN A 132 1.92 1.69 9.79
CA ASN A 132 1.22 1.51 8.52
C ASN A 132 2.15 1.81 7.35
N TRP A 133 2.17 0.93 6.36
CA TRP A 133 2.95 1.05 5.13
C TRP A 133 2.30 1.99 4.11
N ALA A 134 1.94 3.19 4.55
CA ALA A 134 1.26 4.23 3.78
C ALA A 134 1.72 5.64 4.22
N PRO A 135 1.60 6.64 3.34
CA PRO A 135 1.05 6.58 1.98
C PRO A 135 2.08 6.21 0.89
N SER A 136 1.61 5.88 -0.31
CA SER A 136 2.47 6.00 -1.50
C SER A 136 2.71 7.47 -1.83
N ALA A 137 3.97 7.82 -2.05
CA ALA A 137 4.45 9.12 -2.51
C ALA A 137 5.02 9.03 -3.94
N ASP A 138 4.72 7.94 -4.64
CA ASP A 138 5.13 7.76 -6.02
C ASP A 138 4.36 8.73 -6.92
N VAL A 139 5.05 9.46 -7.80
CA VAL A 139 4.41 10.29 -8.83
C VAL A 139 4.09 9.43 -10.03
N ASN A 140 2.80 9.19 -10.33
CA ASN A 140 2.39 8.26 -11.40
C ASN A 140 2.58 8.86 -12.82
N ALA A 141 3.82 9.23 -13.15
CA ALA A 141 4.21 9.92 -14.37
C ALA A 141 4.00 9.06 -15.63
N ASN A 142 4.04 7.73 -15.49
CA ASN A 142 3.72 6.82 -16.57
C ASN A 142 2.26 6.36 -16.48
N PRO A 143 1.37 6.76 -17.39
CA PRO A 143 -0.04 6.34 -17.36
C PRO A 143 -0.20 4.82 -17.58
N ARG A 144 0.83 4.13 -18.11
CA ARG A 144 0.84 2.67 -18.29
C ARG A 144 1.32 1.92 -17.05
N ASN A 145 1.67 2.62 -15.97
CA ASN A 145 2.19 2.00 -14.75
C ASN A 145 1.21 0.96 -14.19
N PRO A 146 1.61 -0.31 -14.10
CA PRO A 146 0.70 -1.38 -13.71
C PRO A 146 0.54 -1.54 -12.20
N VAL A 147 1.46 -0.97 -11.42
CA VAL A 147 1.61 -1.26 -9.99
C VAL A 147 1.21 -0.10 -9.09
N ILE A 148 1.45 1.16 -9.50
CA ILE A 148 1.09 2.36 -8.75
C ILE A 148 -0.32 2.82 -9.15
N GLY A 149 -0.50 3.41 -10.34
CA GLY A 149 -1.81 3.84 -10.83
C GLY A 149 -2.59 4.65 -9.78
N VAL A 150 -3.76 4.15 -9.38
CA VAL A 150 -4.63 4.80 -8.38
C VAL A 150 -4.07 4.88 -6.96
N ARG A 151 -2.94 4.21 -6.69
CA ARG A 151 -2.21 4.30 -5.42
C ARG A 151 -1.39 5.58 -5.29
N SER A 152 -1.13 6.28 -6.39
CA SER A 152 -0.55 7.63 -6.35
C SER A 152 -1.65 8.68 -6.19
N PHE A 153 -1.33 9.80 -5.56
CA PHE A 153 -2.20 10.98 -5.57
C PHE A 153 -2.35 11.60 -6.97
N GLY A 154 -1.41 11.40 -7.89
CA GLY A 154 -1.52 11.93 -9.25
C GLY A 154 -0.22 11.92 -10.05
N THR A 155 -0.20 12.73 -11.12
CA THR A 155 0.94 12.83 -12.05
C THR A 155 1.86 14.00 -11.75
N GLU A 156 1.41 14.97 -10.94
CA GLU A 156 2.14 16.21 -10.68
C GLU A 156 2.90 16.14 -9.35
N PRO A 157 4.22 16.42 -9.33
CA PRO A 157 5.05 16.31 -8.13
C PRO A 157 4.54 17.13 -6.94
N ASP A 158 4.14 18.38 -7.16
CA ASP A 158 3.67 19.28 -6.10
C ASP A 158 2.33 18.82 -5.50
N LEU A 159 1.44 18.28 -6.34
CA LEU A 159 0.18 17.69 -5.90
C LEU A 159 0.47 16.48 -5.02
N VAL A 160 1.30 15.54 -5.49
CA VAL A 160 1.64 14.33 -4.74
C VAL A 160 2.32 14.72 -3.42
N ALA A 161 3.25 15.67 -3.44
CA ALA A 161 3.97 16.13 -2.25
C ALA A 161 3.05 16.71 -1.16
N ARG A 162 2.12 17.60 -1.51
CA ARG A 162 1.22 18.20 -0.49
C ARG A 162 0.24 17.19 0.09
N HIS A 163 -0.23 16.24 -0.72
CA HIS A 163 -1.11 15.17 -0.24
C HIS A 163 -0.36 14.13 0.59
N THR A 164 0.86 13.74 0.20
CA THR A 164 1.74 12.88 1.00
C THR A 164 1.98 13.49 2.39
N ALA A 165 2.33 14.78 2.47
CA ALA A 165 2.53 15.46 3.75
C ALA A 165 1.26 15.49 4.62
N ALA A 166 0.09 15.78 4.01
CA ALA A 166 -1.19 15.77 4.71
C ALA A 166 -1.57 14.39 5.25
N TYR A 167 -1.37 13.33 4.45
CA TYR A 167 -1.66 11.97 4.86
C TYR A 167 -0.74 11.51 5.99
N VAL A 168 0.58 11.76 5.88
CA VAL A 168 1.56 11.47 6.93
C VAL A 168 1.16 12.15 8.24
N THR A 169 0.81 13.43 8.19
CA THR A 169 0.42 14.21 9.38
C THR A 169 -0.86 13.66 10.00
N GLY A 170 -1.89 13.38 9.20
CA GLY A 170 -3.17 12.86 9.67
C GLY A 170 -3.04 11.48 10.33
N LEU A 171 -2.35 10.55 9.67
CA LEU A 171 -2.13 9.19 10.18
C LEU A 171 -1.32 9.19 11.49
N GLN A 172 -0.24 9.98 11.55
CA GLN A 172 0.58 10.08 12.76
C GLN A 172 -0.13 10.80 13.91
N ALA A 173 -1.01 11.75 13.62
CA ALA A 173 -1.87 12.37 14.63
C ALA A 173 -2.86 11.38 15.27
N ALA A 174 -3.18 10.26 14.59
CA ALA A 174 -3.96 9.16 15.16
C ALA A 174 -3.10 8.17 15.98
N GLY A 175 -1.80 8.43 16.13
CA GLY A 175 -0.88 7.58 16.92
C GLY A 175 -0.43 6.31 16.19
N VAL A 176 -0.45 6.34 14.85
CA VAL A 176 0.04 5.28 13.94
C VAL A 176 1.22 5.81 13.13
N ALA A 177 2.37 5.14 13.15
CA ALA A 177 3.53 5.55 12.38
C ALA A 177 3.27 5.43 10.87
N ALA A 178 3.53 6.50 10.11
CA ALA A 178 3.47 6.47 8.65
C ALA A 178 4.77 5.93 8.06
N CYS A 179 4.66 5.16 6.98
CA CYS A 179 5.79 4.70 6.17
C CYS A 179 5.58 5.11 4.72
N THR A 180 6.29 6.15 4.30
CA THR A 180 6.16 6.67 2.94
C THR A 180 6.87 5.77 1.93
N LYS A 181 6.25 5.47 0.78
CA LYS A 181 6.79 4.50 -0.19
C LYS A 181 6.56 4.90 -1.66
N HIS A 182 7.31 4.41 -2.64
CA HIS A 182 8.45 3.50 -2.52
C HIS A 182 9.71 4.25 -2.99
N PHE A 183 10.61 4.57 -2.07
CA PHE A 183 11.77 5.42 -2.33
C PHE A 183 12.75 4.76 -3.31
N PRO A 184 13.28 5.48 -4.32
CA PRO A 184 13.18 6.92 -4.57
C PRO A 184 12.03 7.36 -5.52
N GLY A 185 11.07 6.48 -5.82
CA GLY A 185 9.92 6.75 -6.69
C GLY A 185 9.71 5.64 -7.72
N HIS A 186 8.57 4.95 -7.62
CA HIS A 186 8.19 3.79 -8.46
C HIS A 186 7.11 4.15 -9.50
N GLY A 187 6.89 5.44 -9.73
CA GLY A 187 5.76 5.93 -10.53
C GLY A 187 6.01 5.97 -12.05
N ASP A 188 7.27 5.88 -12.49
CA ASP A 188 7.66 5.93 -13.91
C ASP A 188 8.15 4.57 -14.44
N THR A 189 7.38 3.51 -14.20
CA THR A 189 7.67 2.17 -14.70
C THR A 189 6.51 1.63 -15.52
N ALA A 190 6.82 0.74 -16.47
CA ALA A 190 5.84 -0.14 -17.14
C ALA A 190 5.97 -1.61 -16.69
N VAL A 191 6.90 -1.91 -15.78
CA VAL A 191 7.21 -3.23 -15.25
C VAL A 191 6.86 -3.29 -13.77
N ASP A 192 6.16 -4.34 -13.38
CA ASP A 192 5.81 -4.61 -11.97
C ASP A 192 6.99 -5.29 -11.24
N SER A 193 7.42 -4.71 -10.12
CA SER A 193 8.51 -5.25 -9.27
C SER A 193 8.20 -6.61 -8.65
N HIS A 194 6.92 -7.00 -8.57
CA HIS A 194 6.55 -8.34 -8.14
C HIS A 194 6.98 -9.42 -9.15
N LEU A 195 7.15 -9.05 -10.43
CA LEU A 195 7.39 -9.99 -11.54
C LEU A 195 8.81 -9.93 -12.09
N ALA A 196 9.42 -8.74 -12.12
CA ALA A 196 10.78 -8.52 -12.62
C ALA A 196 11.39 -7.25 -12.01
N LEU A 197 12.69 -7.02 -12.17
CA LEU A 197 13.35 -5.79 -11.70
C LEU A 197 12.99 -4.60 -12.62
N PRO A 198 12.19 -3.62 -12.16
CA PRO A 198 11.89 -2.43 -12.95
C PRO A 198 13.09 -1.50 -13.01
N ARG A 199 13.18 -0.73 -14.09
CA ARG A 199 14.26 0.23 -14.33
C ARG A 199 13.68 1.61 -14.62
N ILE A 200 14.16 2.62 -13.91
CA ILE A 200 13.76 4.03 -14.09
C ILE A 200 14.88 4.77 -14.84
N ASP A 201 14.70 4.94 -16.15
CA ASP A 201 15.70 5.51 -17.07
C ASP A 201 15.54 7.03 -17.28
N VAL A 202 15.51 7.78 -16.18
CA VAL A 202 15.45 9.25 -16.21
C VAL A 202 16.72 9.88 -15.62
N GLY A 203 16.99 11.13 -16.01
CA GLY A 203 18.14 11.89 -15.51
C GLY A 203 18.00 12.29 -14.04
N THR A 204 19.12 12.65 -13.41
CA THR A 204 19.18 13.09 -12.01
C THR A 204 18.31 14.32 -11.72
N GLU A 205 18.20 15.23 -12.67
CA GLU A 205 17.37 16.44 -12.56
C GLU A 205 15.89 16.07 -12.48
N VAL A 206 15.43 15.19 -13.37
CA VAL A 206 14.05 14.68 -13.36
C VAL A 206 13.76 13.94 -12.06
N LEU A 207 14.67 13.05 -11.62
CA LEU A 207 14.50 12.37 -10.33
C LEU A 207 14.37 13.37 -9.18
N SER A 208 15.22 14.40 -9.16
CA SER A 208 15.21 15.39 -8.08
C SER A 208 13.95 16.24 -8.06
N GLU A 209 13.47 16.69 -9.23
CA GLU A 209 12.33 17.61 -9.37
C GLU A 209 10.98 16.88 -9.33
N ARG A 210 10.93 15.63 -9.80
CA ARG A 210 9.70 14.83 -9.89
C ARG A 210 9.60 13.79 -8.78
N ASP A 211 10.49 12.81 -8.79
CA ASP A 211 10.36 11.60 -7.99
C ASP A 211 10.71 11.83 -6.50
N LEU A 212 11.71 12.66 -6.21
CA LEU A 212 12.15 12.98 -4.84
C LEU A 212 11.31 14.06 -4.16
N THR A 213 10.58 14.89 -4.92
CA THR A 213 9.80 16.01 -4.37
C THR A 213 8.79 15.56 -3.30
N PRO A 214 7.97 14.52 -3.52
CA PRO A 214 7.10 13.99 -2.47
C PRO A 214 7.82 13.42 -1.24
N PHE A 215 8.99 12.80 -1.41
CA PHE A 215 9.77 12.30 -0.28
C PHE A 215 10.37 13.43 0.56
N ARG A 216 10.82 14.53 -0.06
CA ARG A 216 11.22 15.74 0.69
C ARG A 216 10.07 16.28 1.54
N ALA A 217 8.85 16.31 0.99
CA ALA A 217 7.66 16.73 1.72
C ALA A 217 7.30 15.77 2.86
N ALA A 218 7.42 14.44 2.65
CA ALA A 218 7.20 13.43 3.68
C ALA A 218 8.20 13.57 4.85
N ILE A 219 9.48 13.79 4.53
CA ILE A 219 10.54 14.02 5.53
C ILE A 219 10.24 15.31 6.32
N ALA A 220 9.88 16.40 5.62
CA ALA A 220 9.51 17.66 6.26
C ALA A 220 8.25 17.54 7.14
N ALA A 221 7.29 16.69 6.77
CA ALA A 221 6.11 16.35 7.57
C ALA A 221 6.42 15.43 8.76
N GLY A 222 7.66 14.95 8.89
CA GLY A 222 8.09 14.10 9.99
C GLY A 222 7.66 12.64 9.86
N SER A 223 7.62 12.10 8.64
CA SER A 223 7.35 10.67 8.41
C SER A 223 8.29 9.80 9.25
N HIS A 224 7.73 8.86 10.02
CA HIS A 224 8.50 7.99 10.90
C HIS A 224 9.27 6.89 10.18
N ALA A 225 8.77 6.45 9.02
CA ALA A 225 9.40 5.43 8.20
C ALA A 225 9.39 5.79 6.69
N VAL A 226 10.36 5.28 5.95
CA VAL A 226 10.40 5.32 4.48
C VAL A 226 10.70 3.92 3.98
N MET A 227 9.89 3.42 3.06
CA MET A 227 10.08 2.12 2.44
C MET A 227 10.83 2.27 1.11
N SER A 228 11.87 1.47 0.89
CA SER A 228 12.64 1.47 -0.37
C SER A 228 11.98 0.61 -1.44
N ALA A 229 12.09 1.01 -2.70
CA ALA A 229 11.60 0.27 -3.85
C ALA A 229 12.64 -0.74 -4.38
N HIS A 230 12.19 -1.90 -4.85
CA HIS A 230 13.04 -2.84 -5.60
C HIS A 230 13.14 -2.45 -7.08
N ILE A 231 13.70 -1.27 -7.35
CA ILE A 231 13.87 -0.72 -8.70
C ILE A 231 15.32 -0.35 -8.96
N LEU A 232 15.78 -0.52 -10.19
CA LEU A 232 17.08 -0.03 -10.64
C LEU A 232 16.94 1.42 -11.10
N VAL A 233 17.75 2.32 -10.54
CA VAL A 233 17.74 3.75 -10.89
C VAL A 233 19.15 4.14 -11.35
N PRO A 234 19.50 3.94 -12.63
CA PRO A 234 20.87 3.96 -13.11
C PRO A 234 21.58 5.30 -12.96
N ALA A 235 20.82 6.40 -12.98
CA ALA A 235 21.32 7.74 -12.72
C ALA A 235 21.81 7.91 -11.27
N LEU A 236 21.30 7.10 -10.34
CA LEU A 236 21.73 7.05 -8.94
C LEU A 236 22.70 5.89 -8.69
N ASP A 237 22.35 4.68 -9.11
CA ASP A 237 23.17 3.48 -8.98
C ASP A 237 22.90 2.53 -10.17
N PRO A 238 23.86 2.33 -11.08
CA PRO A 238 23.68 1.48 -12.25
C PRO A 238 23.73 -0.02 -11.95
N ASP A 239 24.26 -0.41 -10.79
CA ASP A 239 24.60 -1.80 -10.48
C ASP A 239 23.62 -2.44 -9.50
N ARG A 240 22.94 -1.64 -8.66
CA ARG A 240 22.11 -2.16 -7.57
C ARG A 240 20.71 -1.54 -7.55
N PRO A 241 19.67 -2.34 -7.26
CA PRO A 241 18.36 -1.78 -6.97
C PRO A 241 18.40 -0.89 -5.73
N ALA A 242 17.48 0.07 -5.62
CA ALA A 242 17.46 1.06 -4.55
C ALA A 242 17.51 0.45 -3.16
N THR A 243 16.76 -0.63 -2.89
CA THR A 243 16.80 -1.39 -1.63
C THR A 243 18.20 -1.91 -1.25
N LEU A 244 19.07 -2.19 -2.22
CA LEU A 244 20.41 -2.75 -1.99
C LEU A 244 21.53 -1.74 -2.23
N SER A 245 21.20 -0.47 -2.49
CA SER A 245 22.17 0.56 -2.87
C SER A 245 22.51 1.47 -1.68
N ARG A 246 23.78 1.44 -1.25
CA ARG A 246 24.31 2.38 -0.25
C ARG A 246 24.21 3.83 -0.74
N ARG A 247 24.43 4.06 -2.04
CA ARG A 247 24.33 5.39 -2.64
C ARG A 247 22.93 5.96 -2.52
N ILE A 248 21.90 5.12 -2.63
CA ILE A 248 20.51 5.55 -2.54
C ILE A 248 20.03 5.63 -1.07
N LEU A 249 20.22 4.59 -0.25
CA LEU A 249 19.68 4.58 1.12
C LEU A 249 20.51 5.37 2.12
N THR A 250 21.84 5.31 2.00
CA THR A 250 22.74 6.01 2.92
C THR A 250 23.10 7.39 2.37
N ASP A 251 23.74 7.46 1.21
CA ASP A 251 24.34 8.73 0.78
C ASP A 251 23.24 9.75 0.39
N LEU A 252 22.23 9.33 -0.39
CA LEU A 252 21.10 10.19 -0.75
C LEU A 252 20.07 10.35 0.38
N LEU A 253 19.40 9.27 0.82
CA LEU A 253 18.28 9.40 1.78
C LEU A 253 18.74 9.84 3.17
N ARG A 254 19.72 9.15 3.77
CA ARG A 254 20.23 9.51 5.11
C ARG A 254 21.10 10.78 5.06
N GLY A 255 21.95 10.92 4.06
CA GLY A 255 22.92 12.01 3.91
C GLY A 255 22.30 13.28 3.34
N GLU A 256 22.08 13.32 2.02
CA GLU A 256 21.63 14.52 1.30
C GLU A 256 20.22 14.99 1.71
N LEU A 257 19.27 14.07 1.88
CA LEU A 257 17.90 14.38 2.32
C LEU A 257 17.78 14.48 3.85
N GLY A 258 18.81 14.08 4.60
CA GLY A 258 18.87 14.21 6.05
C GLY A 258 17.88 13.33 6.83
N TYR A 259 17.31 12.29 6.22
CA TYR A 259 16.24 11.50 6.83
C TYR A 259 16.73 10.67 8.03
N GLN A 260 16.23 10.94 9.23
CA GLN A 260 16.67 10.27 10.46
C GLN A 260 15.73 9.15 10.95
N GLY A 261 14.59 8.93 10.30
CA GLY A 261 13.64 7.89 10.70
C GLY A 261 14.07 6.48 10.26
N LEU A 262 13.13 5.55 10.38
CA LEU A 262 13.32 4.14 10.02
C LEU A 262 13.33 3.98 8.49
N ILE A 263 14.32 3.27 7.93
CA ILE A 263 14.32 2.82 6.53
C ILE A 263 13.88 1.36 6.51
N VAL A 264 12.82 1.05 5.77
CA VAL A 264 12.26 -0.31 5.66
C VAL A 264 12.42 -0.80 4.23
N THR A 265 12.70 -2.08 4.02
CA THR A 265 12.66 -2.64 2.67
C THR A 265 11.23 -2.85 2.21
N ASP A 266 10.96 -2.80 0.90
CA ASP A 266 9.79 -3.50 0.35
C ASP A 266 9.95 -5.03 0.51
N GLY A 267 8.91 -5.81 0.23
CA GLY A 267 8.86 -7.26 0.50
C GLY A 267 10.03 -8.01 -0.13
N MET A 268 10.89 -8.62 0.68
CA MET A 268 12.14 -9.24 0.19
C MET A 268 11.92 -10.49 -0.67
N GLU A 269 10.76 -11.14 -0.56
CA GLU A 269 10.37 -12.26 -1.41
C GLU A 269 9.97 -11.86 -2.85
N MET A 270 9.86 -10.56 -3.15
CA MET A 270 9.55 -10.09 -4.50
C MET A 270 10.66 -10.48 -5.48
N GLN A 271 10.27 -10.86 -6.71
CA GLN A 271 11.19 -11.42 -7.70
C GLN A 271 12.33 -10.46 -8.09
N ALA A 272 12.10 -9.14 -8.02
CA ALA A 272 13.12 -8.11 -8.24
C ALA A 272 14.36 -8.27 -7.34
N ILE A 273 14.22 -8.88 -6.16
CA ILE A 273 15.33 -9.23 -5.26
C ILE A 273 15.56 -10.73 -5.23
N ALA A 274 14.52 -11.52 -4.93
CA ALA A 274 14.63 -12.94 -4.66
C ALA A 274 15.24 -13.74 -5.82
N ALA A 275 14.91 -13.39 -7.07
CA ALA A 275 15.39 -14.12 -8.25
C ALA A 275 16.90 -13.98 -8.50
N THR A 276 17.49 -12.84 -8.13
CA THR A 276 18.91 -12.52 -8.42
C THR A 276 19.80 -12.69 -7.20
N TYR A 277 19.32 -12.27 -6.03
CA TYR A 277 20.13 -12.22 -4.81
C TYR A 277 19.76 -13.33 -3.82
N GLY A 278 18.54 -13.86 -3.87
CA GLY A 278 17.96 -14.63 -2.77
C GLY A 278 17.63 -13.74 -1.57
N ILE A 279 16.74 -14.23 -0.70
CA ILE A 279 16.24 -13.43 0.43
C ILE A 279 17.29 -13.27 1.54
N GLU A 280 18.16 -14.26 1.75
CA GLU A 280 19.21 -14.18 2.78
C GLU A 280 20.25 -13.11 2.45
N ARG A 281 20.88 -13.24 1.27
CA ARG A 281 21.90 -12.30 0.82
C ARG A 281 21.28 -10.93 0.52
N GLY A 282 20.07 -10.88 -0.04
CA GLY A 282 19.34 -9.64 -0.22
C GLY A 282 19.16 -8.88 1.10
N SER A 283 18.76 -9.57 2.17
CA SER A 283 18.54 -8.93 3.48
C SER A 283 19.83 -8.41 4.09
N VAL A 284 20.92 -9.18 4.01
CA VAL A 284 22.25 -8.73 4.45
C VAL A 284 22.70 -7.48 3.68
N LEU A 285 22.55 -7.49 2.36
CA LEU A 285 22.90 -6.35 1.50
C LEU A 285 22.04 -5.12 1.79
N ALA A 286 20.75 -5.29 2.07
CA ALA A 286 19.86 -4.18 2.41
C ALA A 286 20.26 -3.52 3.73
N VAL A 287 20.52 -4.30 4.78
CA VAL A 287 20.99 -3.74 6.07
C VAL A 287 22.35 -3.05 5.89
N ALA A 288 23.27 -3.65 5.14
CA ALA A 288 24.57 -3.04 4.83
C ALA A 288 24.44 -1.74 4.01
N ALA A 289 23.43 -1.65 3.13
CA ALA A 289 23.15 -0.46 2.32
C ALA A 289 22.52 0.69 3.12
N GLY A 290 21.87 0.40 4.25
CA GLY A 290 21.28 1.41 5.13
C GLY A 290 19.84 1.13 5.54
N ALA A 291 19.22 0.02 5.12
CA ALA A 291 17.91 -0.39 5.63
C ALA A 291 18.02 -0.76 7.11
N ASP A 292 16.99 -0.42 7.88
CA ASP A 292 16.90 -0.63 9.32
C ASP A 292 15.95 -1.79 9.67
N ALA A 293 14.94 -2.03 8.83
CA ALA A 293 14.01 -3.13 8.97
C ALA A 293 13.77 -3.87 7.64
N ILE A 294 13.58 -5.18 7.73
CA ILE A 294 13.39 -6.10 6.61
C ILE A 294 11.93 -6.55 6.58
N CYS A 295 11.20 -6.11 5.55
CA CYS A 295 9.85 -6.59 5.27
C CYS A 295 9.90 -7.96 4.58
N VAL A 296 9.25 -8.96 5.17
CA VAL A 296 9.07 -10.29 4.60
C VAL A 296 7.73 -10.83 5.10
N GLY A 297 6.90 -11.46 4.29
CA GLY A 297 5.61 -11.93 4.81
C GLY A 297 4.43 -11.94 3.86
N GLY A 298 4.51 -11.26 2.72
CA GLY A 298 3.47 -11.29 1.69
C GLY A 298 3.21 -12.72 1.22
N GLY A 299 4.27 -13.47 0.95
CA GLY A 299 4.21 -14.90 0.58
C GLY A 299 4.83 -15.83 1.61
N LEU A 300 6.07 -15.54 2.04
CA LEU A 300 6.82 -16.38 2.98
C LEU A 300 6.49 -16.00 4.41
N ASN A 301 5.88 -16.89 5.19
CA ASN A 301 5.27 -16.54 6.48
C ASN A 301 5.45 -17.62 7.57
N ASP A 302 6.44 -18.50 7.44
CA ASP A 302 6.74 -19.56 8.38
C ASP A 302 7.95 -19.28 9.29
N GLU A 303 8.08 -20.04 10.38
CA GLU A 303 9.19 -19.94 11.35
C GLU A 303 10.56 -20.18 10.68
N GLY A 304 10.63 -21.06 9.69
CA GLY A 304 11.85 -21.38 8.95
C GLY A 304 12.42 -20.16 8.25
N THR A 305 11.56 -19.37 7.60
CA THR A 305 11.94 -18.09 6.96
C THR A 305 12.57 -17.12 7.98
N VAL A 306 11.96 -16.94 9.16
CA VAL A 306 12.50 -16.05 10.20
C VAL A 306 13.87 -16.51 10.70
N ARG A 307 14.02 -17.82 10.96
CA ARG A 307 15.29 -18.41 11.40
C ARG A 307 16.37 -18.26 10.34
N LEU A 308 16.02 -18.50 9.07
CA LEU A 308 16.93 -18.39 7.94
C LEU A 308 17.50 -16.97 7.81
N LEU A 309 16.65 -15.94 7.83
CA LEU A 309 17.09 -14.56 7.71
C LEU A 309 17.90 -14.09 8.92
N ARG A 310 17.46 -14.46 10.13
CA ARG A 310 18.23 -14.19 11.37
C ARG A 310 19.63 -14.80 11.26
N ASP A 311 19.72 -16.07 10.89
CA ASP A 311 21.00 -16.80 10.85
C ASP A 311 21.92 -16.24 9.75
N ALA A 312 21.36 -15.79 8.62
CA ALA A 312 22.10 -15.10 7.57
C ALA A 312 22.72 -13.78 8.05
N LEU A 313 21.96 -12.94 8.77
CA LEU A 313 22.47 -11.69 9.34
C LEU A 313 23.58 -11.95 10.37
N VAL A 314 23.37 -12.92 11.27
CA VAL A 314 24.39 -13.32 12.28
C VAL A 314 25.65 -13.85 11.60
N ALA A 315 25.51 -14.68 10.57
CA ALA A 315 26.64 -15.22 9.83
C ALA A 315 27.42 -14.13 9.10
N ALA A 316 26.74 -13.19 8.45
CA ALA A 316 27.37 -12.06 7.77
C ALA A 316 28.17 -11.16 8.72
N VAL A 317 27.66 -10.90 9.94
CA VAL A 317 28.41 -10.16 10.96
C VAL A 317 29.67 -10.91 11.38
N ARG A 318 29.56 -12.22 11.64
CA ARG A 318 30.72 -13.05 12.03
C ARG A 318 31.76 -13.19 10.92
N ALA A 319 31.33 -13.16 9.66
CA ALA A 319 32.21 -13.20 8.50
C ALA A 319 32.87 -11.84 8.20
N GLY A 320 32.36 -10.74 8.76
CA GLY A 320 32.81 -9.37 8.47
C GLY A 320 32.16 -8.74 7.25
N ASP A 321 31.17 -9.40 6.64
CA ASP A 321 30.42 -8.91 5.48
C ASP A 321 29.39 -7.83 5.86
N LEU A 322 28.95 -7.82 7.13
CA LEU A 322 28.08 -6.79 7.72
C LEU A 322 28.72 -6.27 9.01
N PRO A 323 29.03 -4.97 9.14
CA PRO A 323 29.53 -4.44 10.41
C PRO A 323 28.52 -4.65 11.55
N GLU A 324 28.97 -5.16 12.70
CA GLU A 324 28.09 -5.39 13.87
C GLU A 324 27.41 -4.10 14.33
N GLU A 325 28.14 -2.99 14.34
CA GLU A 325 27.61 -1.65 14.66
C GLU A 325 26.47 -1.21 13.73
N ARG A 326 26.51 -1.63 12.46
CA ARG A 326 25.45 -1.30 11.49
C ARG A 326 24.17 -2.04 11.85
N LEU A 327 24.26 -3.32 12.21
CA LEU A 327 23.10 -4.10 12.64
C LEU A 327 22.54 -3.59 13.97
N ALA A 328 23.41 -3.20 14.91
CA ALA A 328 22.99 -2.62 16.18
C ALA A 328 22.27 -1.27 15.99
N ASP A 329 22.76 -0.38 15.11
CA ASP A 329 22.08 0.89 14.77
C ASP A 329 20.69 0.64 14.14
N ALA A 330 20.60 -0.31 13.20
CA ALA A 330 19.33 -0.71 12.58
C ALA A 330 18.33 -1.20 13.64
N ALA A 331 18.76 -2.11 14.51
CA ALA A 331 17.95 -2.65 15.60
C ALA A 331 17.50 -1.56 16.58
N GLU A 332 18.36 -0.59 16.90
CA GLU A 332 17.99 0.52 17.79
C GLU A 332 16.96 1.45 17.15
N ARG A 333 17.02 1.71 15.84
CA ARG A 333 16.00 2.49 15.13
C ARG A 333 14.63 1.81 15.15
N VAL A 334 14.59 0.49 14.99
CA VAL A 334 13.34 -0.29 15.15
C VAL A 334 12.80 -0.15 16.57
N ARG A 335 13.65 -0.31 17.60
CA ARG A 335 13.24 -0.14 19.00
C ARG A 335 12.80 1.28 19.33
N ALA A 336 13.43 2.29 18.72
CA ALA A 336 13.04 3.68 18.91
C ALA A 336 11.61 3.94 18.38
N LEU A 337 11.28 3.38 17.21
CA LEU A 337 9.91 3.46 16.69
C LEU A 337 8.92 2.68 17.56
N ALA A 338 9.30 1.48 18.03
CA ALA A 338 8.51 0.67 18.96
C ALA A 338 8.15 1.45 20.25
N ARG A 339 9.15 2.07 20.88
CA ARG A 339 8.95 2.90 22.08
C ARG A 339 8.07 4.13 21.80
N TRP A 340 8.26 4.79 20.66
CA TRP A 340 7.39 5.90 20.25
C TRP A 340 5.94 5.44 20.10
N ALA A 341 5.71 4.31 19.45
CA ALA A 341 4.39 3.76 19.17
C ALA A 341 3.66 3.32 20.45
N ALA A 342 4.41 2.74 21.40
CA ALA A 342 3.91 2.34 22.72
C ALA A 342 3.58 3.55 23.62
N ALA A 343 4.30 4.66 23.46
CA ALA A 343 4.04 5.90 24.20
C ALA A 343 2.82 6.68 23.69
N GLN A 344 2.30 6.36 22.50
CA GLN A 344 1.09 7.00 21.98
C GLN A 344 -0.12 6.62 22.83
N PRO A 345 -0.99 7.58 23.19
CA PRO A 345 -2.17 7.28 23.98
C PRO A 345 -3.05 6.24 23.26
N PRO A 346 -3.79 5.40 24.01
CA PRO A 346 -4.84 4.60 23.41
C PRO A 346 -5.84 5.51 22.69
N SER A 347 -6.51 4.99 21.66
CA SER A 347 -7.60 5.73 21.00
C SER A 347 -8.55 6.26 22.08
N ALA A 348 -8.62 7.58 22.22
CA ALA A 348 -9.58 8.19 23.11
C ALA A 348 -10.95 7.93 22.48
N GLY A 349 -11.76 7.04 23.07
CA GLY A 349 -13.13 6.75 22.62
C GLY A 349 -14.10 7.91 22.81
N GLY A 350 -13.69 9.14 22.44
CA GLY A 350 -14.27 10.39 22.95
C GLY A 350 -14.50 11.51 21.92
N ALA A 351 -14.18 11.32 20.64
CA ALA A 351 -14.75 12.16 19.58
C ALA A 351 -15.37 11.22 18.54
N PRO A 352 -16.64 11.39 18.14
CA PRO A 352 -17.16 10.66 17.00
C PRO A 352 -16.26 10.98 15.82
N GLY A 353 -15.53 9.99 15.32
CA GLY A 353 -14.84 10.12 14.03
C GLY A 353 -15.86 10.60 12.98
N HIS A 354 -15.40 11.28 11.95
CA HIS A 354 -16.27 11.56 10.81
C HIS A 354 -16.51 10.23 10.09
N ALA A 355 -17.45 9.42 10.60
CA ALA A 355 -17.71 8.06 10.13
C ALA A 355 -17.94 7.99 8.61
N ASP A 356 -18.48 9.07 8.05
CA ASP A 356 -18.80 9.25 6.64
C ASP A 356 -17.73 10.01 5.84
N ILE A 357 -16.55 10.29 6.40
CA ILE A 357 -15.53 11.11 5.70
C ILE A 357 -15.04 10.44 4.41
N GLY A 358 -14.94 9.11 4.42
CA GLY A 358 -14.57 8.35 3.23
C GLY A 358 -15.61 8.46 2.11
N LEU A 359 -16.90 8.32 2.43
CA LEU A 359 -17.98 8.51 1.46
C LEU A 359 -18.08 9.97 1.00
N THR A 360 -17.86 10.92 1.90
CA THR A 360 -17.79 12.36 1.57
C THR A 360 -16.69 12.64 0.56
N ALA A 361 -15.49 12.08 0.80
CA ALA A 361 -14.37 12.20 -0.13
C ALA A 361 -14.64 11.50 -1.48
N ALA A 362 -15.23 10.31 -1.46
CA ALA A 362 -15.59 9.58 -2.68
C ALA A 362 -16.60 10.36 -3.54
N ARG A 363 -17.63 10.96 -2.94
CA ARG A 363 -18.60 11.82 -3.64
C ARG A 363 -17.93 13.02 -4.30
N ARG A 364 -17.03 13.70 -3.59
CA ARG A 364 -16.28 14.85 -4.11
C ARG A 364 -15.30 14.46 -5.23
N ALA A 365 -14.81 13.21 -5.21
CA ALA A 365 -13.87 12.70 -6.21
C ALA A 365 -14.54 12.36 -7.55
N LEU A 366 -15.87 12.22 -7.61
CA LEU A 366 -16.55 11.87 -8.85
C LEU A 366 -16.33 12.92 -9.93
N ARG A 367 -16.16 12.45 -11.17
CA ARG A 367 -16.28 13.27 -12.38
C ARG A 367 -17.32 12.64 -13.28
N VAL A 368 -18.37 13.39 -13.58
CA VAL A 368 -19.53 12.92 -14.33
C VAL A 368 -19.62 13.69 -15.64
N THR A 369 -19.67 12.97 -16.76
CA THR A 369 -19.83 13.53 -18.11
C THR A 369 -21.11 12.99 -18.74
N GLY A 370 -21.91 13.85 -19.37
CA GLY A 370 -23.20 13.47 -19.98
C GLY A 370 -24.41 13.50 -19.04
N ALA A 371 -24.28 14.09 -17.84
CA ALA A 371 -25.33 14.13 -16.82
C ALA A 371 -26.62 14.84 -17.30
N ASP A 372 -26.49 15.92 -18.07
CA ASP A 372 -27.63 16.77 -18.50
C ASP A 372 -28.64 16.03 -19.37
N THR A 373 -28.21 14.97 -20.06
CA THR A 373 -29.03 14.15 -20.96
C THR A 373 -29.32 12.76 -20.40
N PHE A 374 -28.80 12.44 -19.22
CA PHE A 374 -28.92 11.11 -18.64
C PHE A 374 -30.21 10.96 -17.83
N THR A 375 -31.02 9.97 -18.20
CA THR A 375 -32.14 9.52 -17.36
C THR A 375 -31.63 8.53 -16.31
N PRO A 376 -31.83 8.79 -15.00
CA PRO A 376 -31.44 7.89 -13.92
C PRO A 376 -32.04 6.49 -14.06
N LEU A 377 -31.32 5.49 -13.54
CA LEU A 377 -31.78 4.10 -13.54
C LEU A 377 -32.94 3.92 -12.56
N THR A 378 -34.11 3.58 -13.08
CA THR A 378 -35.31 3.22 -12.29
C THR A 378 -35.62 1.73 -12.34
N GLU A 379 -35.03 1.00 -13.28
CA GLU A 379 -35.20 -0.45 -13.49
C GLU A 379 -33.85 -1.16 -13.35
N ALA A 380 -33.89 -2.45 -13.03
CA ALA A 380 -32.72 -3.29 -12.84
C ALA A 380 -31.83 -3.36 -14.11
N PRO A 381 -30.59 -2.80 -14.09
CA PRO A 381 -29.67 -2.91 -15.21
C PRO A 381 -28.98 -4.28 -15.28
N TYR A 382 -28.16 -4.45 -16.30
CA TYR A 382 -27.10 -5.47 -16.33
C TYR A 382 -25.74 -4.81 -16.16
N VAL A 383 -24.98 -5.21 -15.14
CA VAL A 383 -23.65 -4.66 -14.82
C VAL A 383 -22.56 -5.56 -15.42
N ALA A 384 -21.83 -5.04 -16.39
CA ALA A 384 -20.71 -5.75 -17.02
C ALA A 384 -19.39 -5.28 -16.43
N LEU A 385 -18.72 -6.13 -15.64
CA LEU A 385 -17.41 -5.83 -15.05
C LEU A 385 -16.29 -6.31 -15.98
N PHE A 386 -15.61 -5.38 -16.65
CA PHE A 386 -14.43 -5.68 -17.45
C PHE A 386 -13.22 -5.85 -16.54
N THR A 387 -12.84 -7.10 -16.29
CA THR A 387 -11.87 -7.46 -15.25
C THR A 387 -10.51 -7.73 -15.89
N PRO A 388 -9.51 -6.84 -15.73
CA PRO A 388 -8.15 -7.14 -16.14
C PRO A 388 -7.50 -8.13 -15.15
N VAL A 389 -6.33 -8.66 -15.49
CA VAL A 389 -5.52 -9.45 -14.55
C VAL A 389 -5.23 -8.60 -13.31
N ALA A 390 -5.49 -9.15 -12.12
CA ALA A 390 -5.35 -8.44 -10.85
C ALA A 390 -3.90 -8.00 -10.57
N ASN A 391 -3.76 -6.83 -9.95
CA ASN A 391 -2.47 -6.34 -9.42
C ASN A 391 -2.21 -7.02 -8.07
N ILE A 392 -1.01 -7.59 -7.89
CA ILE A 392 -0.62 -8.34 -6.67
C ILE A 392 -0.69 -7.45 -5.42
N ALA A 393 -0.38 -6.16 -5.53
CA ALA A 393 -0.48 -5.23 -4.41
C ALA A 393 -1.93 -5.04 -3.91
N VAL A 394 -2.92 -5.16 -4.80
CA VAL A 394 -4.35 -5.07 -4.46
C VAL A 394 -4.82 -6.38 -3.82
N GLY A 395 -4.34 -7.52 -4.32
CA GLY A 395 -4.84 -8.86 -3.98
C GLY A 395 -6.07 -9.24 -4.82
N ASP A 396 -6.51 -10.49 -4.68
CA ASP A 396 -7.66 -11.07 -5.40
C ASP A 396 -8.92 -11.22 -4.51
N GLU A 397 -8.80 -10.94 -3.21
CA GLU A 397 -9.88 -11.09 -2.23
C GLU A 397 -10.82 -9.87 -2.16
N THR A 398 -10.35 -8.67 -2.54
CA THR A 398 -11.10 -7.42 -2.34
C THR A 398 -12.23 -7.25 -3.36
N PRO A 399 -13.51 -7.21 -2.93
CA PRO A 399 -14.62 -6.97 -3.84
C PRO A 399 -14.60 -5.54 -4.38
N TRP A 400 -14.99 -5.37 -5.64
CA TRP A 400 -15.02 -4.07 -6.32
C TRP A 400 -16.17 -4.01 -7.33
N GLY A 401 -16.42 -2.81 -7.87
CA GLY A 401 -17.47 -2.55 -8.83
C GLY A 401 -18.79 -2.08 -8.20
N VAL A 402 -19.72 -1.63 -9.04
CA VAL A 402 -21.02 -1.07 -8.60
C VAL A 402 -22.14 -2.11 -8.52
N ALA A 403 -21.88 -3.38 -8.87
CA ALA A 403 -22.92 -4.39 -9.01
C ALA A 403 -23.68 -4.66 -7.70
N ALA A 404 -22.96 -4.80 -6.58
CA ALA A 404 -23.57 -5.09 -5.28
C ALA A 404 -24.43 -3.92 -4.78
N ASP A 405 -23.96 -2.68 -4.96
CA ASP A 405 -24.69 -1.48 -4.56
C ASP A 405 -25.91 -1.23 -5.45
N LEU A 406 -25.79 -1.41 -6.77
CA LEU A 406 -26.92 -1.34 -7.70
C LEU A 406 -27.95 -2.43 -7.44
N ALA A 407 -27.54 -3.67 -7.12
CA ALA A 407 -28.48 -4.73 -6.76
C ALA A 407 -29.27 -4.41 -5.48
N ARG A 408 -28.68 -3.68 -4.53
CA ARG A 408 -29.36 -3.19 -3.33
C ARG A 408 -30.33 -2.05 -3.66
N ALA A 409 -29.94 -1.13 -4.54
CA ALA A 409 -30.76 0.02 -4.93
C ALA A 409 -31.93 -0.37 -5.86
N LEU A 410 -31.69 -1.33 -6.76
CA LEU A 410 -32.55 -1.82 -7.82
C LEU A 410 -32.54 -3.37 -7.84
N PRO A 411 -33.38 -4.02 -7.01
CA PRO A 411 -33.47 -5.47 -6.94
C PRO A 411 -33.73 -6.12 -8.31
N GLY A 412 -33.01 -7.20 -8.62
CA GLY A 412 -33.05 -7.87 -9.92
C GLY A 412 -31.95 -7.45 -10.89
N THR A 413 -31.05 -6.55 -10.47
CA THR A 413 -29.83 -6.20 -11.21
C THR A 413 -29.01 -7.45 -11.52
N GLY A 414 -28.74 -7.71 -12.80
CA GLY A 414 -27.84 -8.77 -13.23
C GLY A 414 -26.39 -8.29 -13.26
N SER A 415 -25.42 -9.20 -13.16
CA SER A 415 -24.01 -8.86 -13.36
C SER A 415 -23.19 -10.01 -13.94
N GLY A 416 -22.04 -9.69 -14.51
CA GLY A 416 -21.07 -10.67 -15.03
C GLY A 416 -19.67 -10.06 -15.15
N HIS A 417 -18.66 -10.93 -15.10
CA HIS A 417 -17.26 -10.56 -15.34
C HIS A 417 -16.85 -10.97 -16.75
N PHE A 418 -16.20 -10.05 -17.46
CA PHE A 418 -15.83 -10.24 -18.86
C PHE A 418 -14.37 -9.86 -19.08
N SER A 419 -13.69 -10.57 -19.98
CA SER A 419 -12.29 -10.32 -20.34
C SER A 419 -12.02 -10.78 -21.77
N GLY A 420 -11.04 -10.17 -22.43
CA GLY A 420 -10.63 -10.56 -23.78
C GLY A 420 -11.39 -9.82 -24.88
N THR A 421 -11.09 -10.18 -26.13
CA THR A 421 -11.53 -9.41 -27.32
C THR A 421 -13.01 -9.55 -27.63
N ASP A 422 -13.65 -10.63 -27.20
CA ASP A 422 -15.06 -10.93 -27.49
C ASP A 422 -16.02 -10.38 -26.41
N ALA A 423 -15.47 -9.75 -25.36
CA ALA A 423 -16.21 -9.34 -24.17
C ALA A 423 -17.41 -8.42 -24.48
N GLY A 424 -17.29 -7.50 -25.46
CA GLY A 424 -18.41 -6.66 -25.88
C GLY A 424 -19.61 -7.46 -26.42
N ALA A 425 -19.38 -8.49 -27.22
CA ALA A 425 -20.43 -9.33 -27.78
C ALA A 425 -21.06 -10.24 -26.71
N GLU A 426 -20.25 -10.79 -25.81
CA GLU A 426 -20.71 -11.60 -24.67
C GLU A 426 -21.61 -10.79 -23.74
N VAL A 427 -21.26 -9.54 -23.47
CA VAL A 427 -22.08 -8.63 -22.65
C VAL A 427 -23.43 -8.37 -23.31
N LEU A 428 -23.49 -8.12 -24.62
CA LEU A 428 -24.77 -7.92 -25.32
C LEU A 428 -25.69 -9.15 -25.20
N ALA A 429 -25.12 -10.34 -25.34
CA ALA A 429 -25.86 -11.59 -25.18
C ALA A 429 -26.38 -11.77 -23.74
N ALA A 430 -25.54 -11.50 -22.74
CA ALA A 430 -25.89 -11.68 -21.34
C ALA A 430 -26.87 -10.63 -20.79
N ALA A 431 -26.77 -9.38 -21.25
CA ALA A 431 -27.64 -8.29 -20.82
C ALA A 431 -29.08 -8.44 -21.33
N GLY A 432 -29.27 -9.06 -22.51
CA GLY A 432 -30.56 -9.11 -23.18
C GLY A 432 -31.12 -7.70 -23.40
N GLU A 433 -32.36 -7.48 -23.01
CA GLU A 433 -33.02 -6.17 -23.17
C GLU A 433 -32.61 -5.14 -22.10
N ARG A 434 -32.01 -5.57 -20.98
CA ARG A 434 -31.65 -4.67 -19.88
C ARG A 434 -30.66 -3.60 -20.31
N ARG A 435 -30.79 -2.40 -19.72
CA ARG A 435 -29.80 -1.33 -19.89
C ARG A 435 -28.46 -1.76 -19.30
N ILE A 436 -27.38 -1.43 -19.99
CA ILE A 436 -26.03 -1.86 -19.63
C ILE A 436 -25.32 -0.78 -18.81
N VAL A 437 -24.71 -1.20 -17.70
CA VAL A 437 -23.71 -0.44 -16.95
C VAL A 437 -22.37 -1.16 -17.14
N ALA A 438 -21.54 -0.63 -18.02
CA ALA A 438 -20.20 -1.13 -18.27
C ALA A 438 -19.22 -0.54 -17.24
N VAL A 439 -18.58 -1.40 -16.45
CA VAL A 439 -17.60 -1.02 -15.44
C VAL A 439 -16.22 -1.37 -15.97
N VAL A 440 -15.37 -0.36 -16.15
CA VAL A 440 -13.98 -0.51 -16.60
C VAL A 440 -13.01 -0.08 -15.50
N ARG A 441 -11.78 -0.56 -15.61
CA ARG A 441 -10.67 -0.16 -14.74
C ARG A 441 -9.42 0.01 -15.59
N ASP A 442 -8.91 1.23 -15.60
CA ASP A 442 -7.76 1.63 -16.41
C ASP A 442 -7.97 1.32 -17.89
N GLU A 443 -9.11 1.74 -18.47
CA GLU A 443 -9.43 1.45 -19.87
C GLU A 443 -8.25 1.76 -20.83
N HIS A 444 -7.56 2.88 -20.61
CA HIS A 444 -6.41 3.31 -21.42
C HIS A 444 -5.26 2.29 -21.46
N ARG A 445 -5.21 1.36 -20.50
CA ARG A 445 -4.18 0.31 -20.44
C ARG A 445 -4.57 -0.96 -21.19
N HIS A 446 -5.84 -1.11 -21.55
CA HIS A 446 -6.41 -2.37 -22.04
C HIS A 446 -7.18 -2.15 -23.35
N PRO A 447 -6.51 -2.29 -24.52
CA PRO A 447 -7.14 -2.07 -25.82
C PRO A 447 -8.43 -2.89 -26.06
N TRP A 448 -8.53 -4.08 -25.46
CA TRP A 448 -9.72 -4.93 -25.56
C TRP A 448 -10.94 -4.31 -24.84
N MET A 449 -10.74 -3.52 -23.77
CA MET A 449 -11.83 -2.81 -23.09
C MET A 449 -12.39 -1.72 -24.01
N ALA A 450 -11.51 -0.94 -24.64
CA ALA A 450 -11.92 0.08 -25.60
C ALA A 450 -12.71 -0.53 -26.77
N ALA A 451 -12.21 -1.61 -27.37
CA ALA A 451 -12.91 -2.32 -28.45
C ALA A 451 -14.27 -2.89 -27.99
N SER A 452 -14.35 -3.35 -26.73
CA SER A 452 -15.60 -3.84 -26.14
C SER A 452 -16.60 -2.71 -25.93
N LEU A 453 -16.16 -1.56 -25.40
CA LEU A 453 -17.02 -0.39 -25.25
C LEU A 453 -17.50 0.15 -26.60
N ASP A 454 -16.65 0.18 -27.62
CA ASP A 454 -17.06 0.60 -28.97
C ASP A 454 -18.15 -0.33 -29.54
N THR A 455 -18.02 -1.63 -29.32
CA THR A 455 -19.03 -2.63 -29.69
C THR A 455 -20.35 -2.41 -28.94
N LEU A 456 -20.28 -2.18 -27.61
CA LEU A 456 -21.44 -1.93 -26.78
C LEU A 456 -22.16 -0.64 -27.18
N LEU A 457 -21.42 0.45 -27.38
CA LEU A 457 -21.98 1.76 -27.68
C LEU A 457 -22.57 1.85 -29.09
N ALA A 458 -22.02 1.09 -30.05
CA ALA A 458 -22.61 0.97 -31.38
C ALA A 458 -23.98 0.26 -31.35
N ALA A 459 -24.14 -0.77 -30.52
CA ALA A 459 -25.37 -1.55 -30.42
C ALA A 459 -26.38 -0.98 -29.41
N ARG A 460 -25.90 -0.38 -28.33
CA ARG A 460 -26.65 0.12 -27.18
C ARG A 460 -26.13 1.51 -26.76
N PRO A 461 -26.49 2.58 -27.52
CA PRO A 461 -26.04 3.95 -27.23
C PRO A 461 -26.45 4.47 -25.85
N ASP A 462 -27.43 3.83 -25.19
CA ASP A 462 -27.90 4.12 -23.83
C ASP A 462 -27.00 3.56 -22.72
N THR A 463 -25.94 2.82 -23.08
CA THR A 463 -24.96 2.23 -22.15
C THR A 463 -24.29 3.30 -21.29
N VAL A 464 -24.21 3.03 -20.00
CA VAL A 464 -23.46 3.83 -19.03
C VAL A 464 -22.06 3.24 -18.85
N VAL A 465 -21.05 4.10 -18.72
CA VAL A 465 -19.67 3.69 -18.44
C VAL A 465 -19.26 4.21 -17.06
N VAL A 466 -18.75 3.32 -16.21
CA VAL A 466 -18.17 3.64 -14.90
C VAL A 466 -16.69 3.25 -14.93
N GLU A 467 -15.79 4.23 -14.86
CA GLU A 467 -14.33 4.04 -14.82
C GLU A 467 -13.83 4.13 -13.37
N MET A 468 -13.34 2.99 -12.86
CA MET A 468 -12.93 2.82 -11.46
C MET A 468 -11.40 2.74 -11.25
N GLY A 469 -10.61 3.01 -12.28
CA GLY A 469 -9.16 3.15 -12.25
C GLY A 469 -8.72 4.60 -12.47
N VAL A 470 -7.61 4.79 -13.20
CA VAL A 470 -7.09 6.09 -13.62
C VAL A 470 -7.80 6.51 -14.92
N PRO A 471 -8.64 7.57 -14.92
CA PRO A 471 -9.49 7.92 -16.06
C PRO A 471 -8.73 8.70 -17.15
N GLN A 472 -7.82 8.04 -17.86
CA GLN A 472 -7.04 8.64 -18.96
C GLN A 472 -7.71 8.51 -20.33
N ALA A 473 -8.64 7.56 -20.48
CA ALA A 473 -9.39 7.39 -21.72
C ALA A 473 -10.44 8.51 -21.89
N PRO A 474 -10.76 8.94 -23.12
CA PRO A 474 -11.84 9.89 -23.36
C PRO A 474 -13.17 9.36 -22.81
N ALA A 475 -13.90 10.22 -22.11
CA ALA A 475 -15.23 9.89 -21.59
C ALA A 475 -16.18 9.49 -22.73
N ARG A 476 -16.89 8.37 -22.57
CA ARG A 476 -17.83 7.80 -23.55
C ARG A 476 -19.03 7.15 -22.86
N GLY A 477 -20.10 6.94 -23.61
CA GLY A 477 -21.38 6.43 -23.10
C GLY A 477 -22.44 7.50 -22.93
N ALA A 478 -23.67 7.07 -22.67
CA ALA A 478 -24.79 7.97 -22.35
C ALA A 478 -24.55 8.74 -21.05
N LEU A 479 -23.76 8.14 -20.16
CA LEU A 479 -23.20 8.76 -18.97
C LEU A 479 -21.83 8.12 -18.74
N HIS A 480 -20.84 8.94 -18.40
CA HIS A 480 -19.54 8.49 -17.96
C HIS A 480 -19.28 8.96 -16.54
N VAL A 481 -18.98 8.03 -15.62
CA VAL A 481 -18.65 8.32 -14.22
C VAL A 481 -17.23 7.83 -13.93
N ALA A 482 -16.30 8.74 -13.69
CA ALA A 482 -14.97 8.41 -13.21
C ALA A 482 -14.91 8.52 -11.68
N THR A 483 -14.52 7.42 -11.02
CA THR A 483 -14.48 7.34 -9.55
C THR A 483 -13.06 7.45 -8.97
N HIS A 484 -12.02 7.40 -9.82
CA HIS A 484 -10.61 7.53 -9.43
C HIS A 484 -10.14 6.46 -8.44
N GLY A 485 -10.74 5.27 -8.48
CA GLY A 485 -10.44 4.14 -7.60
C GLY A 485 -11.67 3.24 -7.37
N ALA A 486 -11.43 2.00 -6.94
CA ALA A 486 -12.47 0.97 -6.88
C ALA A 486 -12.89 0.59 -5.44
N ALA A 487 -12.63 1.46 -4.46
CA ALA A 487 -13.14 1.31 -3.09
C ALA A 487 -14.66 1.16 -3.04
N ARG A 488 -15.16 0.51 -1.99
CA ARG A 488 -16.61 0.36 -1.74
C ARG A 488 -17.30 1.72 -1.67
N VAL A 489 -16.72 2.72 -1.02
CA VAL A 489 -17.30 4.08 -0.98
C VAL A 489 -17.34 4.77 -2.35
N CYS A 490 -16.42 4.44 -3.25
CA CYS A 490 -16.46 4.92 -4.64
C CYS A 490 -17.62 4.28 -5.42
N ALA A 491 -17.87 2.98 -5.21
CA ALA A 491 -19.01 2.28 -5.80
C ALA A 491 -20.36 2.81 -5.28
N GLN A 492 -20.45 3.12 -3.98
CA GLN A 492 -21.61 3.76 -3.37
C GLN A 492 -21.89 5.13 -3.99
N ALA A 493 -20.88 6.00 -4.04
CA ALA A 493 -21.01 7.34 -4.63
C ALA A 493 -21.41 7.28 -6.12
N ALA A 494 -20.83 6.36 -6.90
CA ALA A 494 -21.23 6.17 -8.28
C ALA A 494 -22.71 5.71 -8.38
N THR A 495 -23.13 4.77 -7.53
CA THR A 495 -24.52 4.27 -7.51
C THR A 495 -25.54 5.36 -7.20
N GLU A 496 -25.22 6.29 -6.31
CA GLU A 496 -26.03 7.49 -6.03
C GLU A 496 -26.26 8.32 -7.30
N VAL A 497 -25.21 8.58 -8.08
CA VAL A 497 -25.32 9.27 -9.38
C VAL A 497 -26.16 8.47 -10.38
N LEU A 498 -25.95 7.16 -10.48
CA LEU A 498 -26.66 6.30 -11.43
C LEU A 498 -28.17 6.22 -11.15
N THR A 499 -28.57 6.35 -9.88
CA THR A 499 -29.96 6.19 -9.44
C THR A 499 -30.64 7.49 -8.99
N ALA A 500 -29.90 8.60 -8.99
CA ALA A 500 -30.31 9.91 -8.48
C ALA A 500 -30.84 9.85 -7.03
N ARG A 501 -30.10 9.16 -6.15
CA ARG A 501 -30.45 8.96 -4.74
C ARG A 501 -29.39 9.52 -3.79
#